data_AF-A0AA88S707-F1
#
_entry.id   AF-A0AA88S707-F1
#
_cell.length_a   1.000
_cell.length_b   1.000
_cell.length_c   1.000
_cell.angle_alpha   90.00
_cell.angle_beta   90.00
_cell.angle_gamma   90.00
#
_symmetry.space_group_name_H-M   'P 1'
#
loop_
_entity.id
_entity.type
_entity.pdbx_description
1 polymer ?
#
loop_
_entity_poly.entity_id
_entity_poly.type
_entity_poly.pdbx_seq_one_letter_code
_entity_poly.pdbx_strand_id
1 'polypeptide(L)'
;MSESRILKPGFSPYSTKVKNNSMSYLADVVEVGGNGGDAFDFNGTENGSMLQKIQVWGADYTLKAVRVWFTDGRSEQFGRPAGFTKQFTFEDGEHFTSLSLWPIKDGTRLGAIKFKTSHSRQFYARLRFRSLKPEVPVDVASGICMGIKGRSGWDIDLLGFMFINTVKAAQLTNVVYPTIHDVTPKAAVGEIKSMLYKNNTSETHEFTIETSKKITQISSWSVKGKMESTFSLKVSAGIPLLVREESRYDLNIGAEGTYASENSEEKTELSTCPVKVPPGKTVDVRITLGQATVDLPFTGIMKITCYNGSMLEYKTSGTYKGVAYTDEKVTVNESNKMLGQA
;
A
#
# COMPACT_ATOMS: atom_id res chain seq x y z
N MET A 1 -11.04 54.83 66.35
CA MET A 1 -10.31 54.98 65.07
C MET A 1 -9.64 53.66 64.78
N SER A 2 -10.20 52.88 63.86
CA SER A 2 -9.66 51.61 63.41
C SER A 2 -10.20 51.33 62.01
N GLU A 3 -9.39 51.58 60.99
CA GLU A 3 -9.63 51.12 59.63
C GLU A 3 -8.65 50.00 59.28
N SER A 4 -9.23 48.86 58.91
CA SER A 4 -8.57 47.63 58.50
C SER A 4 -8.10 47.71 57.04
N ARG A 5 -6.81 47.45 56.81
CA ARG A 5 -6.22 47.30 55.46
C ARG A 5 -6.45 45.89 54.91
N ILE A 6 -6.95 45.84 53.67
CA ILE A 6 -7.12 44.64 52.85
C ILE A 6 -5.80 44.32 52.14
N LEU A 7 -5.33 43.07 52.26
CA LEU A 7 -4.14 42.54 51.60
C LEU A 7 -4.46 42.12 50.15
N LYS A 8 -3.64 42.58 49.19
CA LYS A 8 -3.61 42.07 47.81
C LYS A 8 -2.74 40.81 47.74
N PRO A 9 -3.15 39.73 47.04
CA PRO A 9 -2.27 38.60 46.78
C PRO A 9 -1.32 38.89 45.60
N GLY A 10 -0.06 38.52 45.78
CA GLY A 10 1.02 38.68 44.82
C GLY A 10 0.93 37.72 43.64
N PHE A 11 1.28 38.24 42.45
CA PHE A 11 1.54 37.48 41.24
C PHE A 11 2.74 36.55 41.40
N SER A 12 2.60 35.30 40.99
CA SER A 12 3.71 34.35 40.76
C SER A 12 3.71 33.93 39.28
N PRO A 13 4.80 34.14 38.52
CA PRO A 13 4.83 33.81 37.10
C PRO A 13 5.41 32.40 36.91
N TYR A 14 4.60 31.36 37.08
CA TYR A 14 4.94 30.05 36.52
C TYR A 14 4.43 29.99 35.09
N SER A 15 5.28 30.46 34.17
CA SER A 15 5.21 30.14 32.75
C SER A 15 5.41 28.63 32.58
N THR A 16 4.32 27.87 32.51
CA THR A 16 4.33 26.51 31.97
C THR A 16 4.71 26.60 30.49
N LYS A 17 6.00 26.39 30.21
CA LYS A 17 6.45 26.04 28.87
C LYS A 17 5.75 24.74 28.49
N VAL A 18 4.71 24.83 27.67
CA VAL A 18 4.19 23.70 26.92
C VAL A 18 5.34 23.19 26.06
N LYS A 19 5.97 22.09 26.49
CA LYS A 19 6.82 21.31 25.59
C LYS A 19 5.88 20.78 24.52
N ASN A 20 5.91 21.39 23.34
CA ASN A 20 5.47 20.73 22.12
C ASN A 20 6.41 19.53 21.89
N ASN A 21 6.15 18.42 22.60
CA ASN A 21 6.64 17.13 22.18
C ASN A 21 5.90 16.85 20.86
N SER A 22 6.58 17.07 19.75
CA SER A 22 6.18 16.43 18.49
C SER A 22 6.06 14.93 18.80
N MET A 23 4.84 14.39 18.75
CA MET A 23 4.61 12.99 19.06
C MET A 23 5.28 12.14 17.96
N SER A 24 6.10 11.17 18.38
CA SER A 24 6.82 10.28 17.47
C SER A 24 5.88 9.27 16.81
N TYR A 25 6.11 9.01 15.52
CA TYR A 25 5.46 7.92 14.77
C TYR A 25 6.07 6.55 15.08
N LEU A 26 7.28 6.50 15.64
CA LEU A 26 7.82 5.28 16.24
C LEU A 26 7.39 5.17 17.70
N ALA A 27 7.08 3.95 18.13
CA ALA A 27 6.97 3.61 19.54
C ALA A 27 8.34 3.73 20.23
N ASP A 28 8.32 3.87 21.56
CA ASP A 28 9.55 3.95 22.36
C ASP A 28 10.35 2.65 22.18
N VAL A 29 11.62 2.80 21.78
CA VAL A 29 12.49 1.65 21.50
C VAL A 29 13.06 1.11 22.81
N VAL A 30 12.68 -0.13 23.15
CA VAL A 30 13.25 -0.86 24.29
C VAL A 30 14.54 -1.54 23.86
N GLU A 31 15.68 -1.03 24.35
CA GLU A 31 17.02 -1.58 24.09
C GLU A 31 17.47 -2.48 25.23
N VAL A 32 17.91 -3.70 24.91
CA VAL A 32 18.28 -4.71 25.92
C VAL A 32 19.68 -5.26 25.66
N GLY A 33 20.52 -5.24 26.70
CA GLY A 33 21.93 -5.63 26.61
C GLY A 33 22.84 -4.76 27.47
N GLY A 34 24.10 -4.59 27.02
CA GLY A 34 25.14 -3.81 27.70
C GLY A 34 25.68 -2.65 26.85
N ASN A 35 26.70 -1.96 27.39
CA ASN A 35 27.22 -0.70 26.82
C ASN A 35 28.45 -0.88 25.90
N GLY A 36 28.87 -2.11 25.62
CA GLY A 36 30.01 -2.37 24.75
C GLY A 36 29.69 -2.17 23.26
N GLY A 37 30.68 -2.45 22.40
CA GLY A 37 30.52 -2.38 20.94
C GLY A 37 30.29 -0.98 20.39
N ASP A 38 30.20 -0.90 19.07
CA ASP A 38 29.89 0.32 18.32
C ASP A 38 28.39 0.42 18.06
N ALA A 39 27.87 1.64 18.11
CA ALA A 39 26.46 1.90 17.89
C ALA A 39 26.06 1.67 16.42
N PHE A 40 24.87 1.15 16.20
CA PHE A 40 24.26 1.05 14.88
C PHE A 40 22.78 1.45 14.93
N ASP A 41 22.30 1.98 13.82
CA ASP A 41 20.90 2.30 13.56
C ASP A 41 20.59 1.94 12.10
N PHE A 42 19.76 0.92 11.90
CA PHE A 42 19.43 0.41 10.58
C PHE A 42 17.92 0.28 10.43
N ASN A 43 17.33 1.24 9.69
CA ASN A 43 15.89 1.39 9.58
C ASN A 43 15.45 1.82 8.18
N GLY A 44 14.12 1.78 7.96
CA GLY A 44 13.46 2.10 6.69
C GLY A 44 12.45 3.22 6.84
N THR A 45 12.61 4.09 7.84
CA THR A 45 11.67 5.19 8.09
C THR A 45 11.64 6.21 6.95
N GLU A 46 12.73 6.38 6.21
CA GLU A 46 12.81 7.32 5.08
C GLU A 46 12.08 6.82 3.82
N ASN A 47 11.85 5.51 3.69
CA ASN A 47 11.35 4.91 2.46
C ASN A 47 10.24 3.86 2.66
N GLY A 48 9.75 3.71 3.89
CA GLY A 48 8.71 2.74 4.24
C GLY A 48 9.16 1.29 4.32
N SER A 49 10.46 1.01 4.21
CA SER A 49 10.94 -0.37 4.21
C SER A 49 10.82 -1.00 5.59
N MET A 50 10.34 -2.24 5.61
CA MET A 50 10.05 -3.00 6.83
C MET A 50 11.00 -4.19 6.94
N LEU A 51 11.15 -4.74 8.14
CA LEU A 51 11.90 -5.96 8.38
C LEU A 51 11.23 -7.15 7.66
N GLN A 52 11.92 -7.75 6.69
CA GLN A 52 11.44 -8.89 5.91
C GLN A 52 12.01 -10.23 6.40
N LYS A 53 13.26 -10.22 6.87
CA LYS A 53 13.93 -11.42 7.36
C LYS A 53 14.89 -11.07 8.46
N ILE A 54 15.01 -11.97 9.44
CA ILE A 54 16.03 -11.92 10.48
C ILE A 54 16.76 -13.26 10.55
N GLN A 55 18.07 -13.21 10.73
CA GLN A 55 18.93 -14.35 11.03
C GLN A 55 19.77 -14.02 12.26
N VAL A 56 19.80 -14.94 13.21
CA VAL A 56 20.48 -14.78 14.50
C VAL A 56 21.45 -15.92 14.70
N TRP A 57 22.69 -15.58 15.03
CA TRP A 57 23.71 -16.54 15.44
C TRP A 57 23.86 -16.53 16.95
N GLY A 58 23.85 -17.70 17.55
CA GLY A 58 24.10 -17.86 18.98
C GLY A 58 25.21 -18.86 19.25
N ALA A 59 25.89 -18.64 20.36
CA ALA A 59 26.90 -19.54 20.89
C ALA A 59 26.52 -19.98 22.31
N ASP A 60 27.50 -20.52 23.01
CA ASP A 60 27.34 -21.05 24.36
C ASP A 60 26.99 -19.97 25.38
N TYR A 61 27.58 -18.78 25.23
CA TYR A 61 27.55 -17.73 26.22
C TYR A 61 27.01 -16.37 25.75
N THR A 62 26.89 -16.15 24.43
CA THR A 62 26.45 -14.88 23.84
C THR A 62 25.67 -15.11 22.55
N LEU A 63 24.84 -14.13 22.18
CA LEU A 63 24.40 -13.98 20.80
C LEU A 63 25.52 -13.30 20.00
N LYS A 64 25.92 -13.93 18.91
CA LYS A 64 27.14 -13.63 18.16
C LYS A 64 26.91 -12.59 17.08
N ALA A 65 25.82 -12.72 16.36
CA ALA A 65 25.48 -11.82 15.27
C ALA A 65 23.98 -11.80 15.00
N VAL A 66 23.53 -10.72 14.37
CA VAL A 66 22.20 -10.58 13.80
C VAL A 66 22.37 -10.03 12.39
N ARG A 67 21.68 -10.64 11.43
CA ARG A 67 21.55 -10.12 10.07
C ARG A 67 20.08 -9.90 9.78
N VAL A 68 19.77 -8.74 9.21
CA VAL A 68 18.41 -8.37 8.83
C VAL A 68 18.35 -8.05 7.35
N TRP A 69 17.20 -8.35 6.73
CA TRP A 69 16.86 -7.98 5.36
C TRP A 69 15.57 -7.20 5.38
N PHE A 70 15.51 -6.21 4.51
CA PHE A 70 14.44 -5.24 4.44
C PHE A 70 13.65 -5.43 3.15
N THR A 71 12.38 -5.01 3.13
CA THR A 71 11.50 -5.16 1.97
C THR A 71 11.98 -4.40 0.73
N ASP A 72 12.88 -3.43 0.88
CA ASP A 72 13.56 -2.73 -0.22
C ASP A 72 14.79 -3.46 -0.78
N GLY A 73 15.17 -4.61 -0.21
CA GLY A 73 16.31 -5.43 -0.61
C GLY A 73 17.61 -5.14 0.14
N ARG A 74 17.67 -4.09 0.97
CA ARG A 74 18.85 -3.82 1.82
C ARG A 74 19.03 -4.93 2.84
N SER A 75 20.28 -5.22 3.20
CA SER A 75 20.60 -6.16 4.26
C SER A 75 21.88 -5.77 4.97
N GLU A 76 21.93 -5.94 6.28
CA GLU A 76 23.11 -5.63 7.08
C GLU A 76 23.29 -6.64 8.22
N GLN A 77 24.55 -6.89 8.60
CA GLN A 77 24.94 -7.81 9.65
C GLN A 77 25.71 -7.06 10.74
N PHE A 78 25.30 -7.29 11.98
CA PHE A 78 25.92 -6.77 13.19
C PHE A 78 26.50 -7.93 14.00
N GLY A 79 27.68 -7.75 14.59
CA GLY A 79 28.43 -8.81 15.26
C GLY A 79 29.19 -9.75 14.32
N ARG A 80 29.89 -10.75 14.89
CA ARG A 80 30.67 -11.75 14.14
C ARG A 80 30.01 -13.13 14.24
N PRO A 81 29.47 -13.67 13.12
CA PRO A 81 28.79 -14.96 13.09
C PRO A 81 29.66 -16.09 13.66
N ALA A 82 29.09 -16.86 14.57
CA ALA A 82 29.67 -18.10 15.08
C ALA A 82 28.58 -18.95 15.75
N GLY A 83 28.81 -20.25 15.87
CA GLY A 83 27.89 -21.17 16.53
C GLY A 83 26.68 -21.53 15.68
N PHE A 84 25.55 -21.76 16.34
CA PHE A 84 24.31 -22.16 15.66
C PHE A 84 23.61 -20.94 15.06
N THR A 85 22.78 -21.18 14.04
CA THR A 85 21.99 -20.15 13.36
C THR A 85 20.50 -20.47 13.46
N LYS A 86 19.67 -19.43 13.59
CA LYS A 86 18.23 -19.50 13.36
C LYS A 86 17.80 -18.34 12.47
N GLN A 87 16.85 -18.58 11.59
CA GLN A 87 16.29 -17.56 10.72
C GLN A 87 14.77 -17.55 10.78
N PHE A 88 14.19 -16.40 10.45
CA PHE A 88 12.76 -16.20 10.28
C PHE A 88 12.54 -15.24 9.11
N THR A 89 11.70 -15.63 8.17
CA THR A 89 11.29 -14.79 7.04
C THR A 89 9.80 -14.49 7.19
N PHE A 90 9.45 -13.22 7.24
CA PHE A 90 8.07 -12.77 7.35
C PHE A 90 7.32 -13.05 6.04
N GLU A 91 6.09 -13.53 6.16
CA GLU A 91 5.15 -13.62 5.05
C GLU A 91 4.52 -12.25 4.76
N ASP A 92 3.93 -12.08 3.57
CA ASP A 92 3.21 -10.86 3.22
C ASP A 92 2.10 -10.59 4.27
N GLY A 93 1.99 -9.36 4.75
CA GLY A 93 1.04 -8.96 5.81
C GLY A 93 1.39 -9.43 7.23
N GLU A 94 2.40 -10.29 7.40
CA GLU A 94 2.76 -10.82 8.71
C GLU A 94 3.53 -9.78 9.54
N HIS A 95 3.09 -9.58 10.77
CA HIS A 95 3.67 -8.60 11.70
C HIS A 95 3.81 -9.18 13.10
N PHE A 96 4.55 -8.51 13.97
CA PHE A 96 4.77 -8.94 15.35
C PHE A 96 3.48 -8.81 16.18
N THR A 97 3.19 -9.81 17.00
CA THR A 97 2.12 -9.73 18.03
C THR A 97 2.70 -9.68 19.43
N SER A 98 3.96 -10.12 19.60
CA SER A 98 4.73 -9.90 20.82
C SER A 98 6.22 -9.99 20.54
N LEU A 99 7.00 -9.28 21.34
CA LEU A 99 8.46 -9.36 21.35
C LEU A 99 8.93 -9.36 22.79
N SER A 100 9.91 -10.21 23.07
CA SER A 100 10.61 -10.24 24.33
C SER A 100 12.11 -10.37 24.08
N LEU A 101 12.87 -9.66 24.88
CA LEU A 101 14.32 -9.64 24.85
C LEU A 101 14.86 -10.03 26.23
N TRP A 102 16.04 -10.65 26.25
CA TRP A 102 16.69 -11.03 27.50
C TRP A 102 18.12 -10.53 27.47
N PRO A 103 18.59 -9.82 28.51
CA PRO A 103 20.02 -9.68 28.75
C PRO A 103 20.59 -11.01 29.24
N ILE A 104 21.87 -11.25 29.00
CA ILE A 104 22.60 -12.29 29.74
C ILE A 104 22.68 -11.95 31.24
N LYS A 105 23.00 -12.94 32.09
CA LYS A 105 22.99 -12.79 33.57
C LYS A 105 23.71 -11.55 34.11
N ASP A 106 24.85 -11.17 33.54
CA ASP A 106 25.61 -9.98 33.98
C ASP A 106 25.12 -8.67 33.34
N GLY A 107 24.23 -8.74 32.35
CA GLY A 107 23.71 -7.58 31.61
C GLY A 107 24.68 -6.99 30.59
N THR A 108 25.76 -7.69 30.23
CA THR A 108 26.78 -7.11 29.32
C THR A 108 26.48 -7.31 27.84
N ARG A 109 25.54 -8.21 27.49
CA ARG A 109 25.16 -8.56 26.11
C ARG A 109 23.67 -8.88 26.00
N LEU A 110 23.17 -8.90 24.77
CA LEU A 110 21.90 -9.54 24.47
C LEU A 110 22.04 -11.07 24.57
N GLY A 111 21.07 -11.70 25.23
CA GLY A 111 21.07 -13.13 25.53
C GLY A 111 20.03 -13.95 24.76
N ALA A 112 18.86 -13.36 24.48
CA ALA A 112 17.81 -14.01 23.70
C ALA A 112 16.86 -13.02 23.02
N ILE A 113 16.25 -13.48 21.94
CA ILE A 113 15.20 -12.81 21.17
C ILE A 113 14.07 -13.82 20.98
N LYS A 114 12.86 -13.47 21.44
CA LYS A 114 11.65 -14.27 21.22
C LYS A 114 10.54 -13.38 20.69
N PHE A 115 9.86 -13.82 19.64
CA PHE A 115 8.67 -13.13 19.17
C PHE A 115 7.63 -14.10 18.62
N LYS A 116 6.38 -13.63 18.59
CA LYS A 116 5.27 -14.26 17.89
C LYS A 116 4.74 -13.31 16.83
N THR A 117 4.05 -13.87 15.84
CA THR A 117 3.51 -13.11 14.72
C THR A 117 1.98 -13.22 14.62
N SER A 118 1.39 -12.38 13.77
CA SER A 118 -0.03 -12.40 13.42
C SER A 118 -0.47 -13.71 12.76
N HIS A 119 0.46 -14.45 12.14
CA HIS A 119 0.20 -15.77 11.55
C HIS A 119 0.40 -16.91 12.55
N SER A 120 0.40 -16.61 13.86
CA SER A 120 0.61 -17.59 14.95
C SER A 120 1.95 -18.34 14.86
N ARG A 121 2.93 -17.81 14.14
CA ARG A 121 4.28 -18.38 14.06
C ARG A 121 5.13 -17.82 15.20
N GLN A 122 6.17 -18.56 15.59
CA GLN A 122 7.05 -18.18 16.70
C GLN A 122 8.52 -18.31 16.30
N PHE A 123 9.30 -17.32 16.71
CA PHE A 123 10.76 -17.37 16.65
C PHE A 123 11.34 -17.31 18.05
N TYR A 124 12.36 -18.11 18.32
CA TYR A 124 13.12 -18.03 19.57
C TYR A 124 14.59 -18.38 19.35
N ALA A 125 15.44 -17.37 19.39
CA ALA A 125 16.89 -17.49 19.38
C ALA A 125 17.43 -17.14 20.76
N ARG A 126 18.11 -18.11 21.41
CA ARG A 126 18.76 -17.93 22.71
C ARG A 126 20.10 -18.63 22.69
N LEU A 127 21.08 -18.09 23.40
CA LEU A 127 22.32 -18.80 23.73
C LEU A 127 22.04 -20.13 24.49
N ARG A 128 23.03 -21.05 24.49
CA ARG A 128 22.83 -22.42 25.00
C ARG A 128 22.91 -22.57 26.51
N PHE A 129 24.00 -22.11 27.13
CA PHE A 129 24.36 -22.54 28.50
C PHE A 129 24.30 -21.43 29.55
N ARG A 130 24.55 -20.17 29.19
CA ARG A 130 24.52 -19.06 30.15
C ARG A 130 23.09 -18.79 30.65
N SER A 131 22.96 -18.43 31.92
CA SER A 131 21.67 -17.97 32.44
C SER A 131 21.31 -16.60 31.87
N LEU A 132 20.01 -16.36 31.73
CA LEU A 132 19.45 -15.07 31.32
C LEU A 132 18.99 -14.29 32.56
N LYS A 133 18.97 -12.95 32.46
CA LYS A 133 18.21 -12.10 33.39
C LYS A 133 16.70 -12.28 33.16
N PRO A 134 15.82 -11.69 33.99
CA PRO A 134 14.38 -11.71 33.71
C PRO A 134 14.04 -11.21 32.30
N GLU A 135 12.93 -11.72 31.77
CA GLU A 135 12.35 -11.31 30.50
C GLU A 135 12.05 -9.82 30.46
N VAL A 136 12.43 -9.16 29.37
CA VAL A 136 12.05 -7.78 29.09
C VAL A 136 11.01 -7.83 27.96
N PRO A 137 9.71 -7.76 28.28
CA PRO A 137 8.67 -7.64 27.26
C PRO A 137 8.77 -6.27 26.59
N VAL A 138 8.54 -6.25 25.27
CA VAL A 138 8.57 -5.04 24.45
C VAL A 138 7.16 -4.79 23.93
N ASP A 139 6.67 -3.56 24.10
CA ASP A 139 5.45 -3.12 23.42
C ASP A 139 5.74 -3.00 21.92
N VAL A 140 5.09 -3.85 21.12
CA VAL A 140 5.28 -3.88 19.67
C VAL A 140 4.38 -2.87 18.95
N ALA A 141 3.49 -2.16 19.67
CA ALA A 141 2.54 -1.21 19.13
C ALA A 141 1.75 -1.77 17.93
N SER A 142 2.03 -1.29 16.70
CA SER A 142 1.39 -1.82 15.49
C SER A 142 1.88 -3.23 15.07
N GLY A 143 2.99 -3.69 15.63
CA GLY A 143 3.68 -4.92 15.21
C GLY A 143 4.58 -4.74 13.99
N ILE A 144 4.55 -3.56 13.34
CA ILE A 144 5.26 -3.29 12.09
C ILE A 144 6.66 -2.79 12.38
N CYS A 145 7.65 -3.66 12.17
CA CYS A 145 9.05 -3.39 12.47
C CYS A 145 9.73 -2.62 11.33
N MET A 146 10.11 -1.37 11.59
CA MET A 146 10.81 -0.47 10.68
C MET A 146 12.33 -0.62 10.75
N GLY A 147 12.84 -1.38 11.71
CA GLY A 147 14.26 -1.69 11.79
C GLY A 147 14.76 -2.04 13.18
N ILE A 148 16.08 -1.98 13.32
CA ILE A 148 16.78 -2.30 14.55
C ILE A 148 17.84 -1.23 14.86
N LYS A 149 18.09 -1.03 16.14
CA LYS A 149 19.22 -0.22 16.63
C LYS A 149 19.86 -0.91 17.82
N GLY A 150 21.10 -0.54 18.11
CA GLY A 150 21.79 -1.09 19.26
C GLY A 150 23.28 -0.89 19.17
N ARG A 151 24.03 -1.87 19.69
CA ARG A 151 25.48 -1.85 19.71
C ARG A 151 26.05 -3.23 19.43
N SER A 152 27.14 -3.30 18.68
CA SER A 152 27.81 -4.57 18.40
C SER A 152 29.31 -4.42 18.23
N GLY A 153 30.03 -5.49 18.56
CA GLY A 153 31.44 -5.67 18.20
C GLY A 153 31.64 -7.08 17.66
N TRP A 154 32.22 -7.95 18.47
CA TRP A 154 32.30 -9.38 18.15
C TRP A 154 31.01 -10.14 18.46
N ASP A 155 30.17 -9.58 19.32
CA ASP A 155 28.87 -10.08 19.76
C ASP A 155 27.81 -8.99 19.56
N ILE A 156 26.55 -9.31 19.87
CA ILE A 156 25.50 -8.31 20.04
C ILE A 156 25.51 -7.79 21.47
N ASP A 157 26.01 -6.58 21.66
CA ASP A 157 26.07 -5.90 22.95
C ASP A 157 24.70 -5.42 23.39
N LEU A 158 23.98 -4.73 22.50
CA LEU A 158 22.68 -4.12 22.75
C LEU A 158 21.80 -4.26 21.50
N LEU A 159 20.50 -4.49 21.68
CA LEU A 159 19.55 -4.50 20.56
C LEU A 159 18.18 -4.00 21.00
N GLY A 160 17.56 -3.19 20.14
CA GLY A 160 16.16 -2.81 20.20
C GLY A 160 15.53 -2.87 18.81
N PHE A 161 14.22 -3.12 18.77
CA PHE A 161 13.42 -3.15 17.55
C PHE A 161 12.58 -1.87 17.46
N MET A 162 12.49 -1.28 16.27
CA MET A 162 11.74 -0.06 16.03
C MET A 162 10.38 -0.40 15.44
N PHE A 163 9.31 -0.09 16.16
CA PHE A 163 7.94 -0.32 15.69
C PHE A 163 7.25 0.99 15.35
N ILE A 164 6.45 1.00 14.27
CA ILE A 164 5.48 2.09 14.06
C ILE A 164 4.48 2.04 15.22
N ASN A 165 4.14 3.21 15.77
CA ASN A 165 3.08 3.34 16.76
C ASN A 165 1.74 2.84 16.21
N THR A 166 0.74 2.60 17.06
CA THR A 166 -0.53 2.00 16.65
C THR A 166 -1.17 2.79 15.50
N VAL A 167 -1.36 2.12 14.36
CA VAL A 167 -1.78 2.76 13.12
C VAL A 167 -3.29 2.98 13.14
N LYS A 168 -3.69 4.22 12.85
CA LYS A 168 -5.09 4.61 12.67
C LYS A 168 -5.53 4.52 11.21
N ALA A 169 -4.67 4.95 10.29
CA ALA A 169 -4.96 4.92 8.86
C ALA A 169 -3.66 4.89 8.04
N ALA A 170 -3.71 4.23 6.88
CA ALA A 170 -2.69 4.29 5.84
C ALA A 170 -3.33 4.77 4.53
N GLN A 171 -2.71 5.76 3.89
CA GLN A 171 -3.21 6.39 2.67
C GLN A 171 -2.10 6.56 1.64
N LEU A 172 -2.36 6.16 0.40
CA LEU A 172 -1.55 6.52 -0.75
C LEU A 172 -2.19 7.73 -1.42
N THR A 173 -1.44 8.82 -1.55
CA THR A 173 -1.89 10.11 -2.08
C THR A 173 -0.95 10.62 -3.15
N ASN A 174 -1.34 11.68 -3.86
CA ASN A 174 -0.53 12.31 -4.90
C ASN A 174 -0.03 11.30 -5.94
N VAL A 175 -0.91 10.38 -6.36
CA VAL A 175 -0.57 9.33 -7.32
C VAL A 175 -0.40 9.94 -8.71
N VAL A 176 0.73 9.64 -9.35
CA VAL A 176 1.08 10.09 -10.70
C VAL A 176 1.50 8.89 -11.54
N TYR A 177 0.99 8.84 -12.77
CA TYR A 177 1.32 7.82 -13.78
C TYR A 177 2.28 8.43 -14.83
N PRO A 178 3.60 8.37 -14.63
CA PRO A 178 4.55 9.14 -15.43
C PRO A 178 4.56 8.76 -16.91
N THR A 179 4.24 7.51 -17.25
CA THR A 179 4.30 6.99 -18.63
C THR A 179 2.93 6.82 -19.27
N ILE A 180 1.87 7.40 -18.70
CA ILE A 180 0.49 7.16 -19.18
C ILE A 180 0.30 7.57 -20.65
N HIS A 181 0.95 8.65 -21.08
CA HIS A 181 0.88 9.16 -22.46
C HIS A 181 1.83 8.46 -23.42
N ASP A 182 2.78 7.66 -22.91
CA ASP A 182 3.73 6.89 -23.73
C ASP A 182 3.16 5.50 -24.10
N VAL A 183 2.07 5.10 -23.46
CA VAL A 183 1.45 3.79 -23.65
C VAL A 183 0.27 3.89 -24.60
N THR A 184 0.29 3.09 -25.67
CA THR A 184 -0.87 2.84 -26.52
C THR A 184 -1.59 1.57 -26.06
N PRO A 185 -2.80 1.66 -25.48
CA PRO A 185 -3.54 0.49 -25.02
C PRO A 185 -3.93 -0.44 -26.18
N LYS A 186 -3.77 -1.74 -25.94
CA LYS A 186 -4.28 -2.78 -26.83
C LYS A 186 -5.71 -3.11 -26.44
N ALA A 187 -6.67 -2.40 -27.03
CA ALA A 187 -8.08 -2.64 -26.76
C ALA A 187 -8.64 -3.77 -27.63
N ALA A 188 -9.26 -4.77 -26.99
CA ALA A 188 -10.10 -5.74 -27.66
C ALA A 188 -11.50 -5.15 -27.85
N VAL A 189 -12.02 -5.19 -29.08
CA VAL A 189 -13.36 -4.69 -29.39
C VAL A 189 -14.35 -5.84 -29.35
N GLY A 190 -15.28 -5.80 -28.41
CA GLY A 190 -16.41 -6.73 -28.33
C GLY A 190 -17.65 -6.15 -29.00
N GLU A 191 -18.38 -6.96 -29.76
CA GLU A 191 -19.73 -6.61 -30.22
C GLU A 191 -20.73 -6.85 -29.08
N ILE A 192 -21.51 -5.81 -28.75
CA ILE A 192 -22.62 -5.90 -27.79
C ILE A 192 -23.89 -6.35 -28.50
N LYS A 193 -24.19 -5.72 -29.64
CA LYS A 193 -25.42 -5.94 -30.40
C LYS A 193 -25.22 -5.56 -31.86
N SER A 194 -25.84 -6.33 -32.75
CA SER A 194 -25.89 -6.08 -34.20
C SER A 194 -27.32 -6.27 -34.69
N MET A 195 -27.85 -5.29 -35.43
CA MET A 195 -29.21 -5.32 -35.97
C MET A 195 -29.26 -4.76 -37.39
N LEU A 196 -30.06 -5.42 -38.23
CA LEU A 196 -30.26 -5.06 -39.63
C LEU A 196 -31.70 -4.61 -39.84
N TYR A 197 -31.90 -3.36 -40.24
CA TYR A 197 -33.21 -2.82 -40.58
C TYR A 197 -33.34 -2.65 -42.09
N LYS A 198 -34.52 -2.97 -42.61
CA LYS A 198 -34.86 -2.80 -44.02
C LYS A 198 -36.12 -1.96 -44.13
N ASN A 199 -36.09 -0.96 -44.99
CA ASN A 199 -37.25 -0.16 -45.29
C ASN A 199 -37.57 -0.24 -46.79
N ASN A 200 -38.65 -0.95 -47.10
CA ASN A 200 -39.14 -1.12 -48.47
C ASN A 200 -40.30 -0.17 -48.81
N THR A 201 -40.59 0.81 -47.94
CA THR A 201 -41.65 1.80 -48.15
C THR A 201 -41.07 3.06 -48.77
N SER A 202 -41.96 4.00 -49.13
CA SER A 202 -41.62 5.34 -49.62
C SER A 202 -41.37 6.36 -48.51
N GLU A 203 -41.55 6.00 -47.23
CA GLU A 203 -41.44 6.90 -46.08
C GLU A 203 -40.29 6.47 -45.17
N THR A 204 -39.67 7.41 -44.44
CA THR A 204 -38.58 7.09 -43.50
C THR A 204 -39.16 6.43 -42.25
N HIS A 205 -38.56 5.33 -41.80
CA HIS A 205 -38.90 4.70 -40.52
C HIS A 205 -37.87 5.07 -39.44
N GLU A 206 -38.33 5.19 -38.19
CA GLU A 206 -37.47 5.41 -37.02
C GLU A 206 -37.60 4.24 -36.05
N PHE A 207 -36.47 3.74 -35.57
CA PHE A 207 -36.38 2.71 -34.55
C PHE A 207 -35.55 3.22 -33.38
N THR A 208 -35.78 2.70 -32.18
CA THR A 208 -34.90 2.93 -31.04
C THR A 208 -34.25 1.61 -30.64
N ILE A 209 -32.93 1.60 -30.61
CA ILE A 209 -32.17 0.47 -30.08
C ILE A 209 -31.85 0.76 -28.63
N GLU A 210 -32.21 -0.19 -27.77
CA GLU A 210 -31.79 -0.21 -26.37
C GLU A 210 -30.78 -1.35 -26.17
N THR A 211 -29.69 -1.06 -25.47
CA THR A 211 -28.68 -2.04 -25.03
C THR A 211 -28.41 -1.91 -23.54
N SER A 212 -28.05 -3.05 -22.95
CA SER A 212 -27.52 -3.14 -21.60
C SER A 212 -26.32 -4.07 -21.59
N LYS A 213 -25.20 -3.61 -21.05
CA LYS A 213 -24.00 -4.42 -20.86
C LYS A 213 -23.45 -4.22 -19.46
N LYS A 214 -23.33 -5.32 -18.72
CA LYS A 214 -22.58 -5.34 -17.47
C LYS A 214 -21.07 -5.38 -17.77
N ILE A 215 -20.33 -4.45 -17.20
CA ILE A 215 -18.88 -4.33 -17.26
C ILE A 215 -18.29 -4.42 -15.85
N THR A 216 -17.05 -4.90 -15.74
CA THR A 216 -16.35 -5.02 -14.47
C THR A 216 -15.03 -4.28 -14.56
N GLN A 217 -14.98 -3.06 -14.01
CA GLN A 217 -13.76 -2.28 -13.93
C GLN A 217 -12.91 -2.74 -12.75
N ILE A 218 -11.62 -2.94 -12.99
CA ILE A 218 -10.67 -3.36 -11.98
C ILE A 218 -9.60 -2.28 -11.84
N SER A 219 -9.21 -1.97 -10.62
CA SER A 219 -8.10 -1.07 -10.30
C SER A 219 -7.31 -1.63 -9.13
N SER A 220 -5.99 -1.74 -9.30
CA SER A 220 -5.08 -2.29 -8.30
C SER A 220 -3.80 -1.46 -8.25
N TRP A 221 -3.38 -1.05 -7.05
CA TRP A 221 -2.11 -0.36 -6.81
C TRP A 221 -1.23 -1.23 -5.92
N SER A 222 -0.22 -1.87 -6.50
CA SER A 222 0.79 -2.60 -5.72
C SER A 222 1.93 -1.67 -5.35
N VAL A 223 2.24 -1.55 -4.06
CA VAL A 223 3.28 -0.67 -3.52
C VAL A 223 4.56 -1.46 -3.33
N LYS A 224 5.72 -0.84 -3.61
CA LYS A 224 7.01 -1.46 -3.32
C LYS A 224 7.09 -1.88 -1.84
N GLY A 225 7.54 -3.11 -1.61
CA GLY A 225 7.60 -3.70 -0.27
C GLY A 225 6.28 -4.30 0.23
N LYS A 226 5.25 -4.38 -0.64
CA LYS A 226 3.95 -5.02 -0.41
C LYS A 226 3.20 -4.47 0.79
N MET A 227 3.32 -3.17 1.03
CA MET A 227 2.70 -2.52 2.18
C MET A 227 1.16 -2.61 2.14
N GLU A 228 0.57 -2.72 0.95
CA GLU A 228 -0.86 -2.99 0.76
C GLU A 228 -1.35 -4.30 1.43
N SER A 229 -0.46 -5.26 1.68
CA SER A 229 -0.79 -6.50 2.40
C SER A 229 -0.76 -6.33 3.93
N THR A 230 -0.03 -5.32 4.42
CA THR A 230 0.13 -5.06 5.87
C THR A 230 -0.95 -4.12 6.40
N PHE A 231 -1.46 -3.22 5.56
CA PHE A 231 -2.48 -2.25 5.94
C PHE A 231 -3.72 -2.37 5.07
N SER A 232 -4.88 -2.04 5.62
CA SER A 232 -6.06 -1.69 4.81
C SER A 232 -5.83 -0.33 4.13
N LEU A 233 -5.05 -0.34 3.05
CA LEU A 233 -4.60 0.85 2.35
C LEU A 233 -5.74 1.52 1.59
N LYS A 234 -5.93 2.82 1.83
CA LYS A 234 -6.79 3.67 1.00
C LYS A 234 -5.96 4.42 -0.02
N VAL A 235 -6.41 4.47 -1.26
CA VAL A 235 -5.73 5.15 -2.36
C VAL A 235 -6.55 6.35 -2.81
N SER A 236 -5.96 7.54 -2.76
CA SER A 236 -6.54 8.77 -3.33
C SER A 236 -5.83 9.06 -4.65
N ALA A 237 -6.52 8.80 -5.75
CA ALA A 237 -5.97 8.86 -7.11
C ALA A 237 -7.09 9.03 -8.14
N GLY A 238 -6.74 9.52 -9.33
CA GLY A 238 -7.57 9.34 -10.52
C GLY A 238 -7.31 7.98 -11.16
N ILE A 239 -8.34 7.29 -11.64
CA ILE A 239 -8.20 6.00 -12.32
C ILE A 239 -7.92 6.23 -13.82
N PRO A 240 -6.94 5.56 -14.44
CA PRO A 240 -6.75 5.57 -15.89
C PRO A 240 -7.98 5.01 -16.64
N LEU A 241 -8.58 5.83 -17.49
CA LEU A 241 -9.75 5.54 -18.31
C LEU A 241 -9.35 5.33 -19.76
N LEU A 242 -9.94 4.32 -20.40
CA LEU A 242 -9.72 4.03 -21.81
C LEU A 242 -10.61 4.93 -22.67
N VAL A 243 -9.99 5.71 -23.54
CA VAL A 243 -10.71 6.56 -24.50
C VAL A 243 -10.32 6.18 -25.92
N ARG A 244 -11.19 6.48 -26.88
CA ARG A 244 -10.93 6.28 -28.30
C ARG A 244 -10.82 7.63 -29.01
N GLU A 245 -9.62 7.98 -29.47
CA GLU A 245 -9.36 9.14 -30.30
C GLU A 245 -9.27 8.70 -31.76
N GLU A 246 -10.25 9.09 -32.59
CA GLU A 246 -10.33 8.77 -34.03
C GLU A 246 -10.08 7.28 -34.36
N SER A 247 -8.81 6.94 -34.59
CA SER A 247 -8.31 5.63 -35.01
C SER A 247 -7.49 4.88 -33.94
N ARG A 248 -7.16 5.51 -32.80
CA ARG A 248 -6.37 4.90 -31.72
C ARG A 248 -7.10 4.93 -30.38
N TYR A 249 -6.61 4.11 -29.45
CA TYR A 249 -7.02 4.17 -28.06
C TYR A 249 -5.93 4.89 -27.27
N ASP A 250 -6.34 5.68 -26.29
CA ASP A 250 -5.47 6.40 -25.37
C ASP A 250 -5.98 6.22 -23.93
N LEU A 251 -5.16 6.66 -22.97
CA LEU A 251 -5.52 6.68 -21.55
C LEU A 251 -5.59 8.10 -21.03
N ASN A 252 -6.70 8.43 -20.38
CA ASN A 252 -6.89 9.69 -19.66
C ASN A 252 -7.06 9.42 -18.17
N ILE A 253 -6.64 10.34 -17.32
CA ILE A 253 -6.82 10.21 -15.87
C ILE A 253 -8.24 10.70 -15.53
N GLY A 254 -9.04 9.84 -14.91
CA GLY A 254 -10.36 10.20 -14.39
C GLY A 254 -10.31 11.13 -13.19
N ALA A 255 -11.48 11.57 -12.72
CA ALA A 255 -11.57 12.38 -11.50
C ALA A 255 -10.95 11.66 -10.30
N GLU A 256 -10.35 12.42 -9.39
CA GLU A 256 -9.76 11.86 -8.18
C GLU A 256 -10.87 11.32 -7.26
N GLY A 257 -10.67 10.09 -6.78
CA GLY A 257 -11.54 9.43 -5.82
C GLY A 257 -10.73 8.70 -4.75
N THR A 258 -11.43 8.11 -3.78
CA THR A 258 -10.81 7.26 -2.75
C THR A 258 -11.22 5.81 -2.94
N TYR A 259 -10.24 4.92 -3.05
CA TYR A 259 -10.42 3.51 -3.36
C TYR A 259 -9.68 2.63 -2.35
N ALA A 260 -10.03 1.35 -2.28
CA ALA A 260 -9.14 0.34 -1.71
C ALA A 260 -7.94 0.12 -2.65
N SER A 261 -6.85 -0.45 -2.13
CA SER A 261 -5.67 -0.81 -2.93
C SER A 261 -6.00 -1.81 -4.05
N GLU A 262 -7.02 -2.63 -3.85
CA GLU A 262 -7.66 -3.45 -4.89
C GLU A 262 -9.15 -3.13 -4.91
N ASN A 263 -9.65 -2.71 -6.07
CA ASN A 263 -11.03 -2.35 -6.27
C ASN A 263 -11.58 -3.04 -7.51
N SER A 264 -12.80 -3.56 -7.40
CA SER A 264 -13.57 -4.12 -8.51
C SER A 264 -14.95 -3.51 -8.47
N GLU A 265 -15.32 -2.79 -9.51
CA GLU A 265 -16.62 -2.14 -9.64
C GLU A 265 -17.37 -2.73 -10.82
N GLU A 266 -18.56 -3.26 -10.54
CA GLU A 266 -19.46 -3.70 -11.59
C GLU A 266 -20.42 -2.57 -11.95
N LYS A 267 -20.41 -2.16 -13.22
CA LYS A 267 -21.30 -1.13 -13.74
C LYS A 267 -22.15 -1.73 -14.86
N THR A 268 -23.42 -1.37 -14.91
CA THR A 268 -24.27 -1.67 -16.06
C THR A 268 -24.31 -0.43 -16.94
N GLU A 269 -23.70 -0.51 -18.12
CA GLU A 269 -23.85 0.51 -19.15
C GLU A 269 -25.19 0.29 -19.85
N LEU A 270 -25.97 1.37 -19.94
CA LEU A 270 -27.22 1.41 -20.67
C LEU A 270 -27.06 2.45 -21.77
N SER A 271 -27.41 2.09 -23.00
CA SER A 271 -27.45 3.05 -24.08
C SER A 271 -28.71 2.93 -24.91
N THR A 272 -29.12 4.07 -25.44
CA THR A 272 -30.27 4.20 -26.33
C THR A 272 -29.84 4.95 -27.58
N CYS A 273 -30.13 4.38 -28.74
CA CYS A 273 -29.73 4.97 -30.02
C CYS A 273 -30.92 5.02 -30.98
N PRO A 274 -31.38 6.22 -31.40
CA PRO A 274 -32.36 6.34 -32.46
C PRO A 274 -31.73 6.05 -33.81
N VAL A 275 -32.40 5.23 -34.62
CA VAL A 275 -31.94 4.78 -35.94
C VAL A 275 -33.00 5.15 -36.96
N LYS A 276 -32.62 5.97 -37.95
CA LYS A 276 -33.46 6.30 -39.09
C LYS A 276 -33.13 5.39 -40.26
N VAL A 277 -34.15 4.85 -40.91
CA VAL A 277 -34.02 3.93 -42.04
C VAL A 277 -34.74 4.56 -43.23
N PRO A 278 -34.00 5.20 -44.16
CA PRO A 278 -34.61 5.91 -45.29
C PRO A 278 -35.36 4.97 -46.25
N PRO A 279 -36.25 5.52 -47.10
CA PRO A 279 -37.00 4.76 -48.10
C PRO A 279 -36.08 3.94 -49.02
N GLY A 280 -36.42 2.66 -49.23
CA GLY A 280 -35.67 1.76 -50.09
C GLY A 280 -34.27 1.38 -49.59
N LYS A 281 -33.92 1.66 -48.33
CA LYS A 281 -32.59 1.40 -47.76
C LYS A 281 -32.56 0.25 -46.77
N THR A 282 -31.36 -0.32 -46.62
CA THR A 282 -31.02 -1.23 -45.53
C THR A 282 -29.98 -0.55 -44.65
N VAL A 283 -30.18 -0.58 -43.33
CA VAL A 283 -29.28 -0.02 -42.33
C VAL A 283 -28.78 -1.13 -41.40
N ASP A 284 -27.47 -1.37 -41.36
CA ASP A 284 -26.77 -2.25 -40.40
C ASP A 284 -26.26 -1.41 -39.24
N VAL A 285 -26.71 -1.71 -38.03
CA VAL A 285 -26.30 -1.02 -36.80
C VAL A 285 -25.53 -1.97 -35.92
N ARG A 286 -24.30 -1.57 -35.56
CA ARG A 286 -23.43 -2.33 -34.65
C ARG A 286 -23.05 -1.49 -33.46
N ILE A 287 -23.24 -2.05 -32.28
CA ILE A 287 -22.87 -1.45 -31.00
C ILE A 287 -21.69 -2.24 -30.45
N THR A 288 -20.58 -1.55 -30.22
CA THR A 288 -19.31 -2.16 -29.83
C THR A 288 -18.74 -1.50 -28.59
N LEU A 289 -17.92 -2.24 -27.85
CA LEU A 289 -17.26 -1.77 -26.62
C LEU A 289 -15.79 -2.18 -26.65
N GLY A 290 -14.90 -1.22 -26.43
CA GLY A 290 -13.47 -1.49 -26.27
C GLY A 290 -13.17 -1.88 -24.82
N GLN A 291 -12.32 -2.88 -24.63
CA GLN A 291 -11.77 -3.28 -23.33
C GLN A 291 -10.26 -3.40 -23.43
N ALA A 292 -9.53 -2.83 -22.47
CA ALA A 292 -8.08 -2.97 -22.38
C ALA A 292 -7.64 -3.30 -20.95
N THR A 293 -6.57 -4.07 -20.84
CA THR A 293 -5.81 -4.17 -19.59
C THR A 293 -4.78 -3.05 -19.55
N VAL A 294 -4.71 -2.36 -18.43
CA VAL A 294 -3.77 -1.27 -18.17
C VAL A 294 -2.71 -1.77 -17.20
N ASP A 295 -1.44 -1.54 -17.53
CA ASP A 295 -0.29 -1.83 -16.67
C ASP A 295 0.64 -0.62 -16.74
N LEU A 296 0.72 0.15 -15.65
CA LEU A 296 1.44 1.42 -15.61
C LEU A 296 2.27 1.52 -14.32
N PRO A 297 3.52 2.01 -14.40
CA PRO A 297 4.21 2.47 -13.20
C PRO A 297 3.47 3.67 -12.60
N PHE A 298 3.53 3.81 -11.27
CA PHE A 298 3.10 5.03 -10.59
C PHE A 298 4.12 5.48 -9.54
N THR A 299 4.05 6.76 -9.20
CA THR A 299 4.69 7.34 -8.01
C THR A 299 3.63 7.96 -7.12
N GLY A 300 3.90 8.08 -5.82
CA GLY A 300 2.97 8.70 -4.88
C GLY A 300 3.60 8.95 -3.51
N ILE A 301 2.78 9.42 -2.57
CA ILE A 301 3.16 9.69 -1.19
C ILE A 301 2.34 8.78 -0.28
N MET A 302 3.04 7.92 0.48
CA MET A 302 2.44 7.12 1.53
C MET A 302 2.34 7.96 2.81
N LYS A 303 1.17 7.96 3.44
CA LYS A 303 0.88 8.62 4.71
C LYS A 303 0.31 7.62 5.70
N ILE A 304 1.01 7.40 6.81
CA ILE A 304 0.60 6.51 7.89
C ILE A 304 0.33 7.38 9.11
N THR A 305 -0.94 7.49 9.49
CA THR A 305 -1.37 8.24 10.67
C THR A 305 -1.52 7.29 11.85
N CYS A 306 -0.92 7.61 12.98
CA CYS A 306 -1.04 6.84 14.22
C CYS A 306 -2.15 7.39 15.12
N TYR A 307 -2.65 6.58 16.07
CA TYR A 307 -3.68 7.00 17.03
C TYR A 307 -3.22 8.14 17.95
N ASN A 308 -1.92 8.25 18.20
CA ASN A 308 -1.33 9.37 18.94
C ASN A 308 -1.26 10.67 18.09
N GLY A 309 -1.76 10.70 16.86
CA GLY A 309 -1.76 11.89 15.99
C GLY A 309 -0.45 12.17 15.27
N SER A 310 0.60 11.37 15.51
CA SER A 310 1.83 11.42 14.70
C SER A 310 1.61 10.83 13.30
N MET A 311 2.51 11.16 12.38
CA MET A 311 2.42 10.73 11.00
C MET A 311 3.80 10.36 10.44
N LEU A 312 3.87 9.22 9.77
CA LEU A 312 4.98 8.84 8.91
C LEU A 312 4.60 9.11 7.46
N GLU A 313 5.41 9.91 6.76
CA GLU A 313 5.19 10.27 5.37
C GLU A 313 6.46 10.05 4.55
N TYR A 314 6.33 9.38 3.40
CA TYR A 314 7.46 9.14 2.51
C TYR A 314 7.00 8.95 1.06
N LYS A 315 7.91 9.20 0.12
CA LYS A 315 7.67 8.96 -1.32
C LYS A 315 7.79 7.47 -1.63
N THR A 316 6.86 6.97 -2.43
CA THR A 316 6.85 5.58 -2.87
C THR A 316 6.54 5.46 -4.36
N SER A 317 6.74 4.27 -4.90
CA SER A 317 6.44 3.91 -6.28
C SER A 317 5.90 2.49 -6.33
N GLY A 318 5.23 2.17 -7.43
CA GLY A 318 4.64 0.87 -7.61
C GLY A 318 4.12 0.64 -9.02
N THR A 319 3.25 -0.35 -9.14
CA THR A 319 2.59 -0.68 -10.41
C THR A 319 1.08 -0.63 -10.22
N TYR A 320 0.43 0.09 -11.12
CA TYR A 320 -1.02 0.08 -11.27
C TYR A 320 -1.42 -0.94 -12.31
N LYS A 321 -2.40 -1.77 -11.98
CA LYS A 321 -3.04 -2.69 -12.92
C LYS A 321 -4.53 -2.45 -12.95
N GLY A 322 -5.10 -2.41 -14.13
CA GLY A 322 -6.54 -2.20 -14.28
C GLY A 322 -7.14 -2.87 -15.50
N VAL A 323 -8.46 -2.94 -15.49
CA VAL A 323 -9.29 -3.28 -16.66
C VAL A 323 -10.19 -2.09 -16.92
N ALA A 324 -10.01 -1.47 -18.07
CA ALA A 324 -10.73 -0.27 -18.48
C ALA A 324 -11.55 -0.55 -19.74
N TYR A 325 -12.66 0.17 -19.87
CA TYR A 325 -13.58 0.09 -21.00
C TYR A 325 -13.72 1.47 -21.63
N THR A 326 -13.93 1.51 -22.95
CA THR A 326 -14.42 2.73 -23.61
C THR A 326 -15.91 2.92 -23.38
N ASP A 327 -16.42 4.08 -23.74
CA ASP A 327 -17.85 4.23 -24.00
C ASP A 327 -18.31 3.31 -25.15
N GLU A 328 -19.61 3.01 -25.20
CA GLU A 328 -20.21 2.27 -26.30
C GLU A 328 -20.11 3.06 -27.61
N LYS A 329 -19.62 2.41 -28.66
CA LYS A 329 -19.58 2.97 -30.01
C LYS A 329 -20.66 2.36 -30.88
N VAL A 330 -21.56 3.21 -31.36
CA VAL A 330 -22.55 2.86 -32.39
C VAL A 330 -21.99 3.15 -33.78
N THR A 331 -22.05 2.17 -34.66
CA THR A 331 -21.71 2.31 -36.09
C THR A 331 -22.94 2.00 -36.92
N VAL A 332 -23.30 2.90 -37.83
CA VAL A 332 -24.48 2.79 -38.69
C VAL A 332 -24.01 2.76 -40.15
N ASN A 333 -24.25 1.66 -40.85
CA ASN A 333 -23.89 1.49 -42.24
C ASN A 333 -25.15 1.38 -43.10
N GLU A 334 -25.33 2.31 -44.03
CA GLU A 334 -26.43 2.29 -45.00
C GLU A 334 -25.99 1.59 -46.29
N SER A 335 -26.86 0.78 -46.87
CA SER A 335 -26.62 0.16 -48.17
C SER A 335 -27.86 0.17 -49.06
N ASN A 336 -27.61 0.35 -50.37
CA ASN A 336 -28.60 0.16 -51.42
C ASN A 336 -28.64 -1.33 -51.77
N LYS A 337 -29.51 -2.10 -51.11
CA LYS A 337 -29.91 -3.38 -51.71
C LYS A 337 -31.13 -3.10 -52.58
N MET A 338 -30.86 -2.84 -53.87
CA MET A 338 -31.88 -2.76 -54.92
C MET A 338 -32.80 -3.98 -54.80
N LEU A 339 -34.09 -3.74 -54.59
CA LEU A 339 -35.13 -4.71 -54.92
C LEU A 339 -35.07 -4.92 -56.44
N GLY A 340 -34.67 -6.12 -56.86
CA GLY A 340 -34.89 -6.60 -58.22
C GLY A 340 -33.82 -7.54 -58.75
N GLN A 341 -34.08 -8.84 -58.68
CA GLN A 341 -34.45 -9.59 -59.88
C GLN A 341 -35.38 -10.72 -59.44
N ALA A 342 -36.51 -10.80 -60.14
CA ALA A 342 -37.56 -11.80 -59.99
C ALA A 342 -37.08 -13.19 -60.38
#